data_AF-A0A1W9SQC6-F1
#
_entry.id   AF-A0A1W9SQC6-F1
#
_cell.length_a   1.000
_cell.length_b   1.000
_cell.length_c   1.000
_cell.angle_alpha   90.00
_cell.angle_beta   90.00
_cell.angle_gamma   90.00
#
_symmetry.space_group_name_H-M   'P 1'
#
loop_
_entity.id
_entity.type
_entity.pdbx_description
1 polymer ?
#
loop_
_entity_poly.entity_id
_entity_poly.type
_entity_poly.pdbx_seq_one_letter_code
_entity_poly.pdbx_strand_id
1 'polypeptide(L)'
;MSSNNLIIPNIRLFIFGTLREGSRLDYYMQGSSPHGIYYTRGQLMESAKGSAYIDNSVKETATIGELHHINYYFLRRIHHLENASGEFPKSYEITLVPVWNYPEDGKFTFSKDTQSYAFCYKRKSDTKVMSGDWIKKKVVLDEIERLLKTENSKTLYHNDIINHILEYLKGTDHLKL
;
A
#
# COMPACT_ATOMS: atom_id res chain seq x y z
N MET A 1 -9.12 4.76 -28.58
CA MET A 1 -7.76 5.12 -28.12
C MET A 1 -7.36 4.12 -27.07
N SER A 2 -6.18 3.49 -27.17
CA SER A 2 -5.67 2.58 -26.15
C SER A 2 -5.22 3.38 -24.93
N SER A 3 -5.67 3.02 -23.73
CA SER A 3 -5.22 3.67 -22.50
C SER A 3 -3.90 3.07 -22.04
N ASN A 4 -2.89 3.89 -21.72
CA ASN A 4 -1.67 3.43 -21.06
C ASN A 4 -1.80 3.60 -19.55
N ASN A 5 -2.34 2.59 -18.89
CA ASN A 5 -2.61 2.61 -17.45
C ASN A 5 -1.35 2.67 -16.57
N LEU A 6 -0.15 2.47 -17.12
CA LEU A 6 1.12 2.48 -16.38
C LEU A 6 1.59 3.89 -15.97
N ILE A 7 1.25 4.91 -16.77
CA ILE A 7 1.69 6.30 -16.55
C ILE A 7 0.68 7.14 -15.77
N ILE A 8 -0.57 6.68 -15.71
CA ILE A 8 -1.69 7.38 -15.06
C ILE A 8 -1.49 7.28 -13.54
N PRO A 9 -1.69 8.36 -12.76
CA PRO A 9 -1.62 8.32 -11.30
C PRO A 9 -2.86 7.65 -10.70
N ASN A 10 -3.06 6.37 -11.00
CA ASN A 10 -4.24 5.59 -10.64
C ASN A 10 -4.00 4.67 -9.44
N ILE A 11 -2.82 4.68 -8.81
CA ILE A 11 -2.53 3.89 -7.62
C ILE A 11 -2.62 4.79 -6.39
N ARG A 12 -3.48 4.42 -5.44
CA ARG A 12 -3.59 5.10 -4.15
C ARG A 12 -2.62 4.49 -3.14
N LEU A 13 -1.64 5.26 -2.69
CA LEU A 13 -0.59 4.85 -1.74
C LEU A 13 -0.73 5.63 -0.44
N PHE A 14 -0.80 4.91 0.69
CA PHE A 14 -0.73 5.46 2.05
C PHE A 14 0.69 5.32 2.59
N ILE A 15 1.28 6.44 3.01
CA ILE A 15 2.62 6.52 3.59
C ILE A 15 2.56 7.10 5.00
N PHE A 16 3.31 6.55 5.95
CA PHE A 16 3.21 6.92 7.37
C PHE A 16 4.57 7.08 8.08
N GLY A 17 5.66 6.89 7.34
CA GLY A 17 7.02 6.84 7.89
C GLY A 17 7.99 7.71 7.12
N THR A 18 9.16 7.16 6.79
CA THR A 18 10.28 7.89 6.17
C THR A 18 9.98 8.52 4.81
N LEU A 19 8.88 8.13 4.15
CA LEU A 19 8.45 8.70 2.87
C LEU A 19 7.58 9.96 3.02
N ARG A 20 7.10 10.29 4.23
CA ARG A 20 6.24 11.47 4.47
C ARG A 20 6.96 12.78 4.17
N GLU A 21 6.19 13.82 3.88
CA GLU A 21 6.73 15.17 3.64
C GLU A 21 7.72 15.59 4.76
N GLY A 22 8.89 16.10 4.36
CA GLY A 22 9.95 16.53 5.28
C GLY A 22 10.74 15.39 5.95
N SER A 23 10.42 14.12 5.66
CA SER A 23 11.16 12.97 6.18
C SER A 23 12.34 12.58 5.30
N ARG A 24 13.22 11.70 5.81
CA ARG A 24 14.49 11.31 5.16
C ARG A 24 14.35 10.90 3.69
N LEU A 25 13.28 10.21 3.32
CA LEU A 25 13.07 9.62 1.99
C LEU A 25 11.95 10.33 1.20
N ASP A 26 11.52 11.52 1.62
CA ASP A 26 10.47 12.33 0.99
C ASP A 26 10.77 12.66 -0.49
N TYR A 27 12.04 12.82 -0.85
CA TYR A 27 12.42 13.08 -2.24
C TYR A 27 11.99 11.96 -3.22
N TYR A 28 11.75 10.73 -2.73
CA TYR A 28 11.14 9.67 -3.53
C TYR A 28 9.63 9.82 -3.73
N MET A 29 8.99 10.71 -3.00
CA MET A 29 7.61 11.14 -3.17
C MET A 29 7.46 12.33 -4.13
N GLN A 30 8.57 12.89 -4.66
CA GLN A 30 8.53 13.92 -5.69
C GLN A 30 7.83 13.42 -6.97
N GLY A 31 6.83 14.18 -7.43
CA GLY A 31 5.97 13.88 -8.57
C GLY A 31 4.73 13.05 -8.25
N SER A 32 4.49 12.73 -6.97
CA SER A 32 3.21 12.19 -6.52
C SER A 32 2.15 13.29 -6.42
N SER A 33 0.88 12.91 -6.47
CA SER A 33 -0.24 13.83 -6.23
C SER A 33 -0.76 13.64 -4.80
N PRO A 34 -0.46 14.53 -3.86
CA PRO A 34 -0.96 14.42 -2.49
C PRO A 34 -2.49 14.58 -2.47
N HIS A 35 -3.16 13.75 -1.67
CA HIS A 35 -4.62 13.73 -1.53
C HIS A 35 -5.10 14.18 -0.15
N GLY A 36 -4.28 14.04 0.89
CA GLY A 36 -4.58 14.55 2.23
C GLY A 36 -3.99 13.69 3.34
N ILE A 37 -4.31 14.06 4.58
CA ILE A 37 -3.92 13.31 5.78
C ILE A 37 -4.99 12.28 6.09
N TYR A 38 -4.54 11.05 6.29
CA TYR A 38 -5.36 9.88 6.56
C TYR A 38 -4.80 9.14 7.77
N TYR A 39 -5.55 8.17 8.26
CA TYR A 39 -5.05 7.23 9.25
C TYR A 39 -5.45 5.81 8.91
N THR A 40 -4.69 4.87 9.48
CA THR A 40 -5.01 3.44 9.48
C THR A 40 -4.96 2.90 10.90
N ARG A 41 -5.51 1.71 11.13
CA ARG A 41 -5.50 1.06 12.44
C ARG A 41 -4.10 0.49 12.73
N GLY A 42 -3.66 0.63 13.97
CA GLY A 42 -2.40 0.08 14.47
C GLY A 42 -1.52 1.14 15.11
N GLN A 43 -0.60 0.70 15.96
CA GLN A 43 0.36 1.56 16.65
C GLN A 43 1.56 1.83 15.74
N LEU A 44 1.92 3.09 15.58
CA LEU A 44 3.16 3.48 14.90
C LEU A 44 4.34 3.12 15.82
N MET A 45 5.29 2.37 15.27
CA MET A 45 6.48 1.91 15.97
C MET A 45 7.73 2.33 15.23
N GLU A 46 8.79 2.61 15.98
CA GLU A 46 10.13 2.82 15.44
C GLU A 46 10.94 1.51 15.52
N SER A 47 11.64 1.17 14.45
CA SER A 47 12.58 0.06 14.41
C SER A 47 13.95 0.51 14.92
N ALA A 48 14.74 -0.43 15.43
CA ALA A 48 16.12 -0.17 15.85
C ALA A 48 17.04 0.40 14.73
N LYS A 49 16.60 0.38 13.46
CA LYS A 49 17.32 0.92 12.31
C LYS A 49 16.79 2.29 11.85
N GLY A 50 15.95 2.95 12.66
CA GLY A 50 15.37 4.27 12.37
C GLY A 50 14.29 4.24 11.28
N SER A 51 13.55 3.13 11.17
CA SER A 51 12.41 3.03 10.25
C SER A 51 11.09 2.86 10.97
N ALA A 52 10.01 3.37 10.39
CA ALA A 52 8.68 3.23 10.97
C ALA A 52 7.96 1.95 10.49
N TYR A 53 7.20 1.30 11.36
CA TYR A 53 6.28 0.22 11.00
C TYR A 53 4.99 0.30 11.82
N ILE A 54 3.94 -0.37 11.36
CA ILE A 54 2.65 -0.44 12.07
C ILE A 54 2.56 -1.78 12.81
N ASP A 55 2.44 -1.72 14.13
CA ASP A 55 2.01 -2.87 14.93
C ASP A 55 0.48 -2.97 14.90
N ASN A 56 -0.01 -4.02 14.25
CA ASN A 56 -1.44 -4.28 14.09
C ASN A 56 -2.06 -5.05 15.27
N SER A 57 -1.25 -5.48 16.24
CA SER A 57 -1.74 -6.14 17.46
C SER A 57 -2.48 -5.14 18.38
N VAL A 58 -2.11 -3.87 18.33
CA VAL A 58 -2.75 -2.77 19.06
C VAL A 58 -3.89 -2.20 18.23
N LYS A 59 -5.12 -2.64 18.53
CA LYS A 59 -6.31 -2.37 17.67
C LYS A 59 -7.00 -1.02 17.93
N GLU A 60 -6.78 -0.42 19.09
CA GLU A 60 -7.44 0.82 19.53
C GLU A 60 -6.59 2.08 19.25
N THR A 61 -5.53 1.94 18.48
CA THR A 61 -4.64 3.06 18.11
C THR A 61 -4.70 3.31 16.61
N ALA A 62 -4.41 4.55 16.23
CA ALA A 62 -4.33 4.98 14.85
C ALA A 62 -2.89 5.37 14.49
N THR A 63 -2.46 4.97 13.30
CA THR A 63 -1.26 5.48 12.66
C THR A 63 -1.66 6.51 11.62
N ILE A 64 -1.18 7.74 11.79
CA ILE A 64 -1.44 8.87 10.90
C ILE A 64 -0.41 8.85 9.76
N GLY A 65 -0.87 9.18 8.56
CA GLY A 65 -0.02 9.26 7.37
C GLY A 65 -0.63 10.14 6.28
N GLU A 66 0.04 10.18 5.14
CA GLU A 66 -0.38 10.90 3.95
C GLU A 66 -0.87 9.91 2.90
N LEU A 67 -1.90 10.31 2.17
CA LEU A 67 -2.43 9.57 1.04
C LEU A 67 -2.02 10.27 -0.25
N HIS A 68 -1.47 9.51 -1.18
CA HIS A 68 -1.00 10.01 -2.47
C HIS A 68 -1.60 9.19 -3.62
N HIS A 69 -1.82 9.84 -4.76
CA HIS A 69 -2.03 9.16 -6.03
C HIS A 69 -0.72 9.14 -6.81
N ILE A 70 -0.33 7.95 -7.25
CA ILE A 70 0.93 7.68 -7.95
C ILE A 70 0.68 6.77 -9.15
N ASN A 71 1.62 6.72 -10.09
CA ASN A 71 1.58 5.78 -11.20
C ASN A 71 2.43 4.53 -10.91
N TYR A 72 2.41 3.56 -11.83
CA TYR A 72 3.11 2.29 -11.65
C TYR A 72 4.63 2.44 -11.55
N TYR A 73 5.22 3.30 -12.38
CA TYR A 73 6.67 3.54 -12.34
C TYR A 73 7.13 4.14 -11.02
N PHE A 74 6.30 4.99 -10.43
CA PHE A 74 6.52 5.53 -9.10
C PHE A 74 6.56 4.43 -8.04
N LEU A 75 5.58 3.52 -8.09
CA LEU A 75 5.50 2.40 -7.17
C LEU A 75 6.72 1.48 -7.31
N ARG A 76 7.13 1.19 -8.55
CA ARG A 76 8.35 0.43 -8.85
C ARG A 76 9.62 1.10 -8.32
N ARG A 77 9.72 2.44 -8.41
CA ARG A 77 10.86 3.18 -7.86
C ARG A 77 10.98 2.93 -6.36
N ILE A 78 9.90 3.07 -5.60
CA ILE A 78 9.91 2.80 -4.15
C ILE A 78 10.24 1.34 -3.87
N HIS A 79 9.68 0.40 -4.64
CA HIS A 79 9.96 -1.02 -4.46
C HIS A 79 11.42 -1.38 -4.79
N HIS A 80 12.04 -0.73 -5.77
CA HIS A 80 13.44 -0.93 -6.09
C HIS A 80 14.35 -0.48 -4.93
N LEU A 81 13.99 0.59 -4.22
CA LEU A 81 14.74 1.01 -3.02
C LEU A 81 14.73 -0.04 -1.93
N GLU A 82 13.59 -0.71 -1.70
CA GLU A 82 13.48 -1.80 -0.73
C GLU A 82 14.46 -2.94 -1.04
N ASN A 83 14.69 -3.21 -2.33
CA ASN A 83 15.54 -4.30 -2.78
C ASN A 83 17.03 -3.93 -2.90
N ALA A 84 17.33 -2.69 -3.34
CA ALA A 84 18.68 -2.29 -3.76
C ALA A 84 19.39 -1.35 -2.77
N SER A 85 18.66 -0.60 -1.95
CA SER A 85 19.26 0.41 -1.07
C SER A 85 19.53 -0.12 0.34
N GLY A 86 20.65 0.30 0.94
CA GLY A 86 20.87 0.17 2.38
C GLY A 86 20.07 1.18 3.22
N GLU A 87 19.48 2.19 2.57
CA GLU A 87 18.77 3.31 3.19
C GLU A 87 17.28 3.06 3.36
N PHE A 88 16.71 2.12 2.59
CA PHE A 88 15.35 1.63 2.83
C PHE A 88 15.42 0.44 3.78
N PRO A 89 14.59 0.40 4.83
CA PRO A 89 14.58 -0.75 5.71
C PRO A 89 14.18 -2.00 4.93
N LYS A 90 15.12 -2.95 4.80
CA LYS A 90 14.84 -4.26 4.21
C LYS A 90 13.72 -4.94 4.99
N SER A 91 12.91 -5.75 4.31
CA SER A 91 11.78 -6.49 4.88
C SER A 91 10.49 -5.69 4.90
N TYR A 92 10.16 -5.00 3.81
CA TYR A 92 8.82 -4.44 3.59
C TYR A 92 8.19 -5.07 2.35
N GLU A 93 6.86 -5.20 2.36
CA GLU A 93 6.06 -5.65 1.24
C GLU A 93 4.90 -4.69 1.01
N ILE A 94 4.49 -4.58 -0.25
CA ILE A 94 3.29 -3.83 -0.60
C ILE A 94 2.06 -4.68 -0.31
N THR A 95 1.11 -4.11 0.41
CA THR A 95 -0.18 -4.73 0.71
C THR A 95 -1.30 -3.69 0.72
N LEU A 96 -2.55 -4.13 0.82
CA LEU A 96 -3.69 -3.24 1.01
C LEU A 96 -3.97 -3.06 2.51
N VAL A 97 -4.18 -1.81 2.91
CA VAL A 97 -4.62 -1.46 4.26
C VAL A 97 -5.89 -0.62 4.20
N PRO A 98 -6.77 -0.75 5.21
CA PRO A 98 -7.91 0.13 5.34
C PRO A 98 -7.43 1.52 5.79
N VAL A 99 -8.01 2.58 5.22
CA VAL A 99 -7.68 3.96 5.57
C VAL A 99 -8.94 4.82 5.72
N TRP A 100 -8.85 5.81 6.59
CA TRP A 100 -9.90 6.75 6.93
C TRP A 100 -9.36 8.18 6.86
N ASN A 101 -10.20 9.15 6.48
CA ASN A 101 -9.86 10.57 6.52
C ASN A 101 -9.50 10.99 7.94
N TYR A 102 -8.42 11.74 8.11
CA TYR A 102 -8.07 12.27 9.43
C TYR A 102 -9.20 13.14 10.00
N PRO A 103 -9.69 12.87 11.21
CA PRO A 103 -10.84 13.57 11.77
C PRO A 103 -10.42 14.93 12.34
N GLU A 104 -11.22 15.96 12.10
CA GLU A 104 -10.95 17.32 12.60
C GLU A 104 -10.98 17.41 14.14
N ASP A 105 -11.79 16.56 14.79
CA ASP A 105 -11.95 16.52 16.25
C ASP A 105 -10.90 15.67 16.97
N GLY A 106 -9.96 15.07 16.22
CA GLY A 106 -8.92 14.19 16.74
C GLY A 106 -9.41 12.82 17.25
N LYS A 107 -10.69 12.47 17.06
CA LYS A 107 -11.26 11.21 17.52
C LYS A 107 -11.30 10.18 16.41
N PHE A 108 -10.44 9.17 16.50
CA PHE A 108 -10.36 8.10 15.52
C PHE A 108 -11.56 7.15 15.65
N THR A 109 -12.23 6.86 14.52
CA THR A 109 -13.33 5.90 14.44
C THR A 109 -13.12 4.95 13.27
N PHE A 110 -13.08 3.65 13.55
CA PHE A 110 -12.80 2.64 12.53
C PHE A 110 -14.10 2.07 11.93
N SER A 111 -15.01 2.96 11.52
CA SER A 111 -16.27 2.55 10.90
C SER A 111 -16.02 1.95 9.52
N LYS A 112 -16.75 0.88 9.18
CA LYS A 112 -16.70 0.28 7.84
C LYS A 112 -17.34 1.17 6.77
N ASP A 113 -18.27 2.05 7.16
CA ASP A 113 -19.04 2.86 6.20
C ASP A 113 -18.20 3.99 5.59
N THR A 114 -17.21 4.48 6.34
CA THR A 114 -16.29 5.53 5.91
C THR A 114 -14.91 4.97 5.52
N GLN A 115 -14.78 3.65 5.52
CA GLN A 115 -13.55 2.95 5.20
C GLN A 115 -13.26 3.01 3.70
N SER A 116 -12.03 3.36 3.36
CA SER A 116 -11.47 3.12 2.02
C SER A 116 -10.24 2.22 2.13
N TYR A 117 -9.62 1.90 1.00
CA TYR A 117 -8.38 1.13 0.96
C TYR A 117 -7.31 1.88 0.20
N ALA A 118 -6.05 1.60 0.56
CA ALA A 118 -4.88 2.09 -0.14
C ALA A 118 -3.77 1.04 -0.08
N PHE A 119 -2.86 1.09 -1.05
CA PHE A 119 -1.61 0.35 -0.95
C PHE A 119 -0.73 0.95 0.14
N CYS A 120 0.06 0.11 0.79
CA CYS A 120 0.95 0.52 1.85
C CYS A 120 2.14 -0.41 1.92
N TYR A 121 3.31 0.13 2.25
CA TYR A 121 4.50 -0.66 2.56
C TYR A 121 4.44 -1.09 4.03
N LYS A 122 4.11 -2.37 4.24
CA LYS A 122 4.08 -3.00 5.56
C LYS A 122 5.36 -3.78 5.78
N ARG A 123 5.89 -3.78 7.00
CA ARG A 123 7.00 -4.66 7.38
C ARG A 123 6.59 -6.14 7.18
N LYS A 124 7.39 -6.89 6.42
CA LYS A 124 7.27 -8.34 6.25
C LYS A 124 7.31 -8.97 7.64
N SER A 125 6.21 -9.63 8.00
CA SER A 125 6.16 -10.62 9.08
C SER A 125 6.23 -12.02 8.45
N ASP A 126 6.40 -13.05 9.27
CA ASP A 126 6.25 -14.44 8.81
C ASP A 126 4.89 -14.59 8.12
N THR A 127 4.91 -14.65 6.79
CA THR A 127 3.71 -14.63 5.96
C THR A 127 3.40 -16.06 5.54
N LYS A 128 2.24 -16.55 5.97
CA LYS A 128 1.80 -17.90 5.62
C LYS A 128 1.50 -17.97 4.12
N VAL A 129 2.24 -18.81 3.38
CA VAL A 129 1.93 -19.13 1.99
C VAL A 129 0.76 -20.12 2.01
N MET A 130 -0.46 -19.62 1.82
CA MET A 130 -1.69 -20.41 1.99
C MET A 130 -1.75 -21.65 1.09
N SER A 131 -1.17 -21.59 -0.11
CA SER A 131 -1.08 -22.71 -1.04
C SER A 131 -0.11 -23.81 -0.58
N GLY A 132 0.78 -23.53 0.37
CA GLY A 132 1.94 -24.37 0.69
C GLY A 132 3.01 -24.42 -0.40
N ASP A 133 2.79 -23.74 -1.52
CA ASP A 133 3.66 -23.75 -2.70
C ASP A 133 4.27 -22.36 -2.91
N TRP A 134 5.59 -22.28 -2.75
CA TRP A 134 6.36 -21.04 -2.86
C TRP A 134 6.21 -20.40 -4.25
N ILE A 135 6.09 -21.20 -5.32
CA ILE A 135 5.93 -20.69 -6.69
C ILE A 135 4.56 -19.99 -6.84
N LYS A 136 3.56 -20.44 -6.09
CA LYS A 136 2.21 -19.84 -6.06
C LYS A 136 2.07 -18.71 -5.04
N LYS A 137 3.17 -18.23 -4.46
CA LYS A 137 3.13 -17.08 -3.57
C LYS A 137 2.56 -15.88 -4.34
N LYS A 138 1.55 -15.25 -3.75
CA LYS A 138 0.94 -14.04 -4.31
C LYS A 138 1.90 -12.86 -4.18
N VAL A 139 2.15 -12.15 -5.27
CA VAL A 139 3.00 -10.96 -5.31
C VAL A 139 2.17 -9.80 -5.84
N VAL A 140 1.76 -8.91 -4.92
CA VAL A 140 0.84 -7.80 -5.23
C VAL A 140 1.39 -6.87 -6.32
N LEU A 141 2.70 -6.57 -6.29
CA LEU A 141 3.30 -5.67 -7.27
C LEU A 141 3.21 -6.24 -8.71
N ASP A 142 3.55 -7.52 -8.88
CA ASP A 142 3.51 -8.20 -10.18
C ASP A 142 2.07 -8.26 -10.72
N GLU A 143 1.10 -8.45 -9.83
CA GLU A 143 -0.31 -8.49 -10.20
C GLU A 143 -0.85 -7.11 -10.62
N ILE A 144 -0.42 -6.03 -9.94
CA ILE A 144 -0.71 -4.66 -10.39
C ILE A 144 -0.12 -4.44 -11.78
N GLU A 145 1.14 -4.83 -12.01
CA GLU A 145 1.77 -4.69 -13.33
C GLU A 145 1.01 -5.42 -14.42
N ARG A 146 0.63 -6.68 -14.14
CA ARG A 146 -0.13 -7.51 -15.06
C ARG A 146 -1.45 -6.86 -15.42
N LEU A 147 -2.22 -6.39 -14.44
CA LEU A 147 -3.48 -5.69 -14.68
C LEU A 147 -3.28 -4.46 -15.58
N LEU A 148 -2.35 -3.58 -15.21
CA LEU A 148 -2.12 -2.32 -15.92
C LEU A 148 -1.59 -2.51 -17.36
N LYS A 149 -0.84 -3.58 -17.62
CA LYS A 149 -0.35 -3.93 -18.98
C LYS A 149 -1.42 -4.58 -19.86
N THR A 150 -2.30 -5.38 -19.26
CA THR A 150 -3.28 -6.17 -20.01
C THR A 150 -4.55 -5.39 -20.32
N GLU A 151 -4.95 -4.47 -19.44
CA GLU A 151 -6.11 -3.61 -19.67
C GLU A 151 -5.76 -2.42 -20.56
N ASN A 152 -6.27 -2.45 -21.80
CA ASN A 152 -6.05 -1.42 -22.82
C ASN A 152 -7.36 -0.78 -23.32
N SER A 153 -8.52 -1.30 -22.90
CA SER A 153 -9.84 -0.89 -23.37
C SER A 153 -10.39 0.33 -22.61
N LYS A 154 -9.97 0.50 -21.35
CA LYS A 154 -10.38 1.61 -20.49
C LYS A 154 -9.23 2.13 -19.63
N THR A 155 -9.40 3.34 -19.14
CA THR A 155 -8.59 3.88 -18.05
C THR A 155 -9.05 3.27 -16.72
N LEU A 156 -8.11 2.70 -15.99
CA LEU A 156 -8.29 2.19 -14.64
C LEU A 156 -8.08 3.31 -13.63
N TYR A 157 -8.98 3.40 -12.66
CA TYR A 157 -8.87 4.28 -11.50
C TYR A 157 -8.51 3.47 -10.25
N HIS A 158 -8.19 4.19 -9.17
CA HIS A 158 -7.73 3.60 -7.90
C HIS A 158 -8.61 2.48 -7.38
N ASN A 159 -9.93 2.66 -7.43
CA ASN A 159 -10.87 1.66 -6.94
C ASN A 159 -10.90 0.41 -7.83
N ASP A 160 -10.66 0.52 -9.14
CA ASP A 160 -10.57 -0.65 -10.03
C ASP A 160 -9.37 -1.52 -9.64
N ILE A 161 -8.19 -0.90 -9.44
CA ILE A 161 -6.97 -1.61 -9.04
C ILE A 161 -7.12 -2.22 -7.65
N ILE A 162 -7.67 -1.47 -6.70
CA ILE A 162 -7.91 -1.95 -5.33
C ILE A 162 -8.85 -3.16 -5.34
N ASN A 163 -9.97 -3.09 -6.04
CA ASN A 163 -10.94 -4.18 -6.10
C ASN A 163 -10.33 -5.44 -6.73
N HIS A 164 -9.59 -5.28 -7.83
CA HIS A 164 -8.86 -6.37 -8.47
C HIS A 164 -7.87 -7.05 -7.50
N ILE A 165 -7.10 -6.26 -6.76
CA ILE A 165 -6.15 -6.83 -5.78
C ILE A 165 -6.86 -7.45 -4.58
N LEU A 166 -7.98 -6.89 -4.11
CA LEU A 166 -8.79 -7.53 -3.06
C LEU A 166 -9.29 -8.90 -3.51
N GLU A 167 -9.77 -9.04 -4.74
CA GLU A 167 -10.20 -10.32 -5.32
C GLU A 167 -9.03 -11.30 -5.48
N TYR A 168 -7.91 -10.82 -6.03
CA TYR A 168 -6.68 -11.60 -6.15
C TYR A 168 -6.23 -12.15 -4.80
N LEU A 169 -6.31 -11.36 -3.73
CA LEU A 169 -5.96 -11.79 -2.37
C LEU A 169 -7.03 -12.73 -1.76
N LYS A 170 -8.33 -12.49 -2.00
CA LYS A 170 -9.46 -13.30 -1.49
C LYS A 170 -9.60 -14.69 -2.11
N GLY A 171 -9.13 -14.91 -3.33
CA GLY A 171 -9.29 -16.17 -4.10
C GLY A 171 -8.67 -17.44 -3.49
N THR A 172 -8.46 -17.48 -2.17
CA THR A 172 -7.90 -18.57 -1.37
C THR A 172 -8.84 -19.09 -0.27
N ASP A 173 -10.03 -18.50 -0.08
CA ASP A 173 -11.00 -18.94 0.95
C ASP A 173 -11.99 -20.03 0.47
N HIS A 174 -11.90 -20.49 -0.78
CA HIS A 174 -12.81 -21.49 -1.35
C HIS A 174 -12.29 -22.95 -1.31
N LEU A 175 -11.16 -23.22 -0.68
CA LEU A 175 -10.78 -24.59 -0.30
C LEU A 175 -11.03 -24.77 1.20
N LYS A 176 -12.31 -24.73 1.58
CA LYS A 176 -12.76 -25.44 2.79
C LYS A 176 -12.80 -26.92 2.43
N LEU A 177 -11.78 -27.66 2.87
CA LEU A 177 -11.91 -29.09 3.14
C LEU A 177 -12.80 -29.27 4.37
#